data_AF-A0A7U7AY54-F1
#
_entry.id   AF-A0A7U7AY54-F1
#
_cell.length_a   1.000
_cell.length_b   1.000
_cell.length_c   1.000
_cell.angle_alpha   90.00
_cell.angle_beta   90.00
_cell.angle_gamma   90.00
#
_symmetry.space_group_name_H-M   'P 1'
#
loop_
_entity.id
_entity.type
_entity.pdbx_description
1 polymer ?
#
loop_
_entity_poly.entity_id
_entity_poly.type
_entity_poly.pdbx_seq_one_letter_code
_entity_poly.pdbx_strand_id
1 'polypeptide(L)'
;MADNHWTPLLVEDRMVDAADVLKRLPEQRMQGYFSTWPPMVREFWESFGRDEVRIRRGPPSAAAIDRMDETLAWLAWLDPLEAKIVWLRASGERWKEICWRVGLARTAVHQHWMFSLCVITWRLNGRQLPRNMSKRRLIEQTQTSKFQVVVRKPSGEQFSTGQICELEAKLTPRLDLCACED
;
A
#
# COMPACT_ATOMS: atom_id res chain seq x y z
N MET A 1 2.87 -19.22 -17.09
CA MET A 1 2.68 -17.77 -16.88
C MET A 1 1.39 -17.64 -16.12
N ALA A 2 1.44 -17.34 -14.82
CA ALA A 2 0.21 -17.28 -14.02
C ALA A 2 -0.68 -16.16 -14.58
N ASP A 3 -1.94 -16.48 -14.83
CA ASP A 3 -2.97 -15.50 -15.18
C ASP A 3 -3.16 -14.57 -13.98
N ASN A 4 -2.28 -13.56 -13.86
CA ASN A 4 -2.23 -12.63 -12.75
C ASN A 4 -3.39 -11.66 -12.88
N HIS A 5 -4.57 -12.13 -12.51
CA HIS A 5 -5.69 -11.26 -12.22
C HIS A 5 -5.33 -10.43 -10.98
N TRP A 6 -5.22 -9.11 -11.16
CA TRP A 6 -4.87 -8.17 -10.10
C TRP A 6 -6.13 -7.65 -9.41
N THR A 7 -6.18 -7.78 -8.08
CA THR A 7 -7.25 -7.22 -7.24
C THR A 7 -6.79 -5.94 -6.54
N PRO A 8 -7.73 -5.06 -6.14
CA PRO A 8 -7.38 -3.86 -5.37
C PRO A 8 -6.66 -4.17 -4.06
N LEU A 9 -7.03 -5.28 -3.40
CA LEU A 9 -6.41 -5.74 -2.17
C LEU A 9 -4.97 -6.22 -2.41
N LEU A 10 -4.74 -7.00 -3.48
CA LEU A 10 -3.40 -7.45 -3.82
C LEU A 10 -2.48 -6.27 -4.18
N VAL A 11 -3.02 -5.24 -4.84
CA VAL A 11 -2.27 -4.01 -5.12
C VAL A 11 -1.95 -3.25 -3.83
N GLU A 12 -2.88 -3.19 -2.87
CA GLU A 12 -2.63 -2.61 -1.55
C GLU A 12 -1.50 -3.37 -0.83
N ASP A 13 -1.57 -4.69 -0.76
CA ASP A 13 -0.53 -5.53 -0.13
C ASP A 13 0.84 -5.29 -0.77
N ARG A 14 0.89 -5.20 -2.11
CA ARG A 14 2.13 -4.88 -2.83
C ARG A 14 2.68 -3.49 -2.51
N MET A 15 1.81 -2.50 -2.35
CA MET A 15 2.22 -1.14 -1.96
C MET A 15 2.76 -1.12 -0.52
N VAL A 16 2.13 -1.87 0.39
CA VAL A 16 2.60 -2.00 1.78
C VAL A 16 3.97 -2.69 1.82
N ASP A 17 4.13 -3.80 1.09
CA ASP A 17 5.43 -4.48 0.95
C ASP A 17 6.52 -3.52 0.45
N ALA A 18 6.21 -2.72 -0.57
CA ALA A 18 7.13 -1.75 -1.15
C ALA A 18 7.54 -0.65 -0.15
N ALA A 19 6.57 -0.09 0.58
CA ALA A 19 6.85 0.89 1.62
C ALA A 19 7.71 0.29 2.75
N ASP A 20 7.48 -0.96 3.11
CA ASP A 20 8.27 -1.69 4.10
C ASP A 20 9.69 -2.01 3.63
N VAL A 21 9.89 -2.29 2.33
CA VAL A 21 11.22 -2.43 1.73
C VAL A 21 11.96 -1.09 1.79
N LEU A 22 11.30 0.01 1.42
CA LEU A 22 11.91 1.34 1.41
C LEU A 22 12.35 1.77 2.82
N LYS A 23 11.58 1.45 3.86
CA LYS A 23 11.96 1.71 5.27
C LYS A 23 13.20 0.95 5.73
N ARG A 24 13.52 -0.20 5.11
CA ARG A 24 14.70 -1.00 5.46
C ARG A 24 15.95 -0.53 4.73
N LEU A 25 15.78 0.13 3.58
CA LEU A 25 16.92 0.68 2.86
C LEU A 25 17.62 1.74 3.70
N PRO A 26 18.97 1.80 3.65
CA PRO A 26 19.68 2.87 4.32
C PRO A 26 19.24 4.20 3.71
N GLU A 27 18.95 5.18 4.58
CA GLU A 27 18.68 6.55 4.14
C GLU A 27 19.81 7.02 3.22
N GLN A 28 19.46 7.51 2.03
CA GLN A 28 20.42 8.14 1.15
C GLN A 28 20.89 9.44 1.82
N ARG A 29 22.06 9.39 2.44
CA ARG A 29 22.70 10.55 3.05
C ARG A 29 23.61 11.19 2.03
N MET A 30 23.35 12.45 1.70
CA MET A 30 24.38 13.27 1.06
C MET A 30 25.55 13.36 2.05
N GLN A 31 26.78 13.16 1.56
CA GLN A 31 27.97 13.22 2.39
C GLN A 31 28.06 14.62 3.01
N GLY A 32 27.85 14.70 4.33
CA GLY A 32 27.95 15.97 5.07
C GLY A 32 29.40 16.39 5.29
N TYR A 33 29.62 17.32 6.21
CA TYR A 33 30.98 17.66 6.66
C TYR A 33 31.63 16.43 7.30
N PHE A 34 32.74 15.96 6.71
CA PHE A 34 33.56 14.91 7.27
C PHE A 34 34.89 15.50 7.74
N SER A 35 35.37 15.08 8.91
CA SER A 35 36.69 15.48 9.42
C SER A 35 37.76 14.54 8.88
N THR A 36 38.81 15.07 8.26
CA THR A 36 39.98 14.28 7.83
C THR A 36 40.88 13.84 8.99
N TRP A 37 40.63 14.36 10.20
CA TRP A 37 41.36 13.93 11.40
C TRP A 37 41.03 12.47 11.74
N PRO A 38 42.01 11.68 12.21
CA PRO A 38 41.78 10.32 12.66
C PRO A 38 40.69 10.26 13.75
N PRO A 39 39.87 9.20 13.78
CA PRO A 39 38.91 9.02 14.85
C PRO A 39 39.67 8.93 16.19
N MET A 40 39.19 9.68 17.18
CA MET A 40 39.77 9.67 18.51
C MET A 40 39.61 8.26 19.11
N VAL A 41 40.74 7.59 19.37
CA VAL A 41 40.75 6.25 19.97
C VAL A 41 40.28 6.39 21.41
N ARG A 42 39.15 5.74 21.74
CA ARG A 42 38.57 5.73 23.07
C ARG A 42 38.79 4.37 23.71
N GLU A 43 38.98 4.36 25.02
CA GLU A 43 39.06 3.11 25.78
C GLU A 43 37.67 2.50 25.98
N PHE A 44 37.64 1.21 26.28
CA PHE A 44 36.41 0.43 26.47
C PHE A 44 35.45 1.08 27.47
N TRP A 45 35.95 1.54 28.62
CA TRP A 45 35.15 2.15 29.68
C TRP A 45 34.50 3.49 29.28
N GLU A 46 35.06 4.19 28.30
CA GLU A 46 34.52 5.46 27.80
C GLU A 46 33.42 5.28 26.74
N SER A 47 33.33 4.07 26.16
CA SER A 47 32.42 3.76 25.05
C SER A 47 31.13 3.10 25.53
N PHE A 48 31.11 2.59 26.77
CA PHE A 48 29.93 1.98 27.38
C PHE A 48 28.79 3.00 27.53
N GLY A 49 27.64 2.71 26.89
CA GLY A 49 26.41 3.50 27.02
C GLY A 49 26.28 4.70 26.06
N ARG A 50 27.28 4.99 25.21
CA ARG A 50 27.15 6.02 24.17
C ARG A 50 26.53 5.51 22.88
N ASP A 51 26.95 4.33 22.45
CA ASP A 51 26.42 3.70 21.24
C ASP A 51 25.30 2.74 21.63
N GLU A 52 24.10 3.27 21.84
CA GLU A 52 22.90 2.42 21.85
C GLU A 52 22.81 1.75 20.47
N VAL A 53 23.18 0.46 20.41
CA VAL A 53 23.08 -0.35 19.20
C VAL A 53 21.59 -0.47 18.85
N ARG A 54 21.12 0.45 18.00
CA ARG A 54 19.78 0.34 17.41
C ARG A 54 19.78 -0.88 16.51
N ILE A 55 19.14 -1.95 16.97
CA ILE A 55 18.95 -3.18 16.18
C ILE A 55 18.15 -2.81 14.93
N ARG A 56 18.84 -2.69 13.79
CA ARG A 56 18.20 -2.49 12.49
C ARG A 56 17.80 -3.83 11.91
N ARG A 57 16.67 -3.87 11.20
CA ARG A 57 16.34 -5.02 10.36
C ARG A 57 17.42 -5.17 9.30
N GLY A 58 17.72 -6.42 8.93
CA GLY A 58 18.66 -6.71 7.85
C GLY A 58 18.20 -6.09 6.51
N PRO A 59 19.14 -5.88 5.57
CA PRO A 59 18.82 -5.34 4.26
C PRO A 59 17.82 -6.25 3.52
N PRO A 60 16.93 -5.68 2.68
CA PRO A 60 16.00 -6.47 1.87
C PRO A 60 16.74 -7.28 0.78
N SER A 61 16.09 -8.33 0.27
CA SER A 61 16.62 -9.10 -0.86
C SER A 61 16.53 -8.31 -2.17
N ALA A 62 17.42 -8.59 -3.14
CA ALA A 62 17.42 -7.92 -4.44
C ALA A 62 16.06 -8.03 -5.15
N ALA A 63 15.46 -9.22 -5.19
CA ALA A 63 14.13 -9.42 -5.76
C ALA A 63 13.00 -8.68 -5.01
N ALA A 64 13.21 -8.24 -3.76
CA ALA A 64 12.26 -7.37 -3.08
C ALA A 64 12.42 -5.91 -3.50
N ILE A 65 13.65 -5.48 -3.83
CA ILE A 65 13.95 -4.16 -4.38
C ILE A 65 13.36 -4.04 -5.79
N ASP A 66 13.57 -5.03 -6.66
CA ASP A 66 13.00 -5.00 -8.02
C ASP A 66 11.47 -4.90 -8.00
N ARG A 67 10.82 -5.69 -7.13
CA ARG A 67 9.36 -5.62 -6.93
C ARG A 67 8.91 -4.27 -6.39
N MET A 68 9.68 -3.67 -5.48
CA MET A 68 9.41 -2.32 -4.98
C MET A 68 9.48 -1.30 -6.12
N ASP A 69 10.53 -1.33 -6.95
CA ASP A 69 10.69 -0.39 -8.07
C ASP A 69 9.55 -0.52 -9.09
N GLU A 70 9.11 -1.75 -9.38
CA GLU A 70 7.91 -2.00 -10.19
C GLU A 70 6.66 -1.34 -9.60
N THR A 71 6.43 -1.47 -8.29
CA THR A 71 5.25 -0.88 -7.63
C THR A 71 5.31 0.65 -7.58
N LEU A 72 6.49 1.24 -7.39
CA LEU A 72 6.68 2.69 -7.40
C LEU A 72 6.36 3.27 -8.77
N ALA A 73 6.69 2.56 -9.85
CA ALA A 73 6.32 2.98 -11.21
C ALA A 73 4.80 3.10 -11.41
N TRP A 74 3.98 2.37 -10.65
CA TRP A 74 2.52 2.46 -10.74
C TRP A 74 1.99 3.81 -10.28
N LEU A 75 2.66 4.47 -9.32
CA LEU A 75 2.24 5.78 -8.81
C LEU A 75 2.26 6.87 -9.90
N ALA A 76 3.12 6.72 -10.91
CA ALA A 76 3.20 7.64 -12.04
C ALA A 76 1.94 7.63 -12.94
N TRP A 77 1.06 6.64 -12.79
CA TRP A 77 -0.20 6.56 -13.53
C TRP A 77 -1.33 7.38 -12.91
N LEU A 78 -1.14 7.88 -11.70
CA LEU A 78 -2.14 8.56 -10.90
C LEU A 78 -1.89 10.07 -10.88
N ASP A 79 -2.93 10.81 -10.53
CA ASP A 79 -2.78 12.21 -10.16
C ASP A 79 -1.90 12.33 -8.90
N PRO A 80 -1.05 13.36 -8.76
CA PRO A 80 -0.14 13.52 -7.62
C PRO A 80 -0.86 13.49 -6.25
N LEU A 81 -2.10 13.99 -6.18
CA LEU A 81 -2.88 13.95 -4.94
C LEU A 81 -3.23 12.51 -4.53
N GLU A 82 -3.72 11.74 -5.50
CA GLU A 82 -4.12 10.34 -5.38
C GLU A 82 -2.92 9.46 -5.02
N ALA A 83 -1.80 9.66 -5.73
CA ALA A 83 -0.53 8.99 -5.46
C ALA A 83 -0.04 9.26 -4.03
N LYS A 84 -0.10 10.52 -3.58
CA LYS A 84 0.28 10.91 -2.21
C LYS A 84 -0.58 10.19 -1.16
N ILE A 85 -1.90 10.10 -1.37
CA ILE A 85 -2.81 9.43 -0.44
C ILE A 85 -2.48 7.94 -0.34
N VAL A 86 -2.33 7.26 -1.49
CA VAL A 86 -2.00 5.82 -1.54
C VAL A 86 -0.66 5.56 -0.85
N TRP A 87 0.35 6.37 -1.15
CA TRP A 87 1.67 6.21 -0.57
C TRP A 87 1.70 6.42 0.94
N LEU A 88 1.05 7.46 1.45
CA LEU A 88 0.92 7.70 2.89
C LEU A 88 0.21 6.53 3.58
N ARG A 89 -0.84 6.00 2.94
CA ARG A 89 -1.57 4.84 3.47
C ARG A 89 -0.69 3.60 3.53
N ALA A 90 0.04 3.30 2.45
CA ALA A 90 0.98 2.18 2.38
C ALA A 90 2.15 2.31 3.36
N SER A 91 2.58 3.54 3.63
CA SER A 91 3.61 3.85 4.64
C SER A 91 3.16 3.56 6.07
N GLY A 92 1.88 3.27 6.30
CA GLY A 92 1.32 2.94 7.62
C GLY A 92 0.80 4.14 8.40
N GLU A 93 0.59 5.29 7.74
CA GLU A 93 0.08 6.51 8.38
C GLU A 93 -1.39 6.33 8.81
N ARG A 94 -1.76 6.93 9.94
CA ARG A 94 -3.15 6.92 10.43
C ARG A 94 -4.02 7.80 9.53
N TRP A 95 -5.28 7.40 9.29
CA TRP A 95 -6.22 8.18 8.46
C TRP A 95 -6.35 9.65 8.87
N LYS A 96 -6.36 9.93 10.19
CA LYS A 96 -6.40 11.29 10.74
C LYS A 96 -5.25 12.12 10.18
N GLU A 97 -4.02 11.62 10.24
CA GLU A 97 -2.82 12.31 9.73
C GLU A 97 -2.85 12.50 8.23
N ILE A 98 -3.32 11.50 7.48
CA ILE A 98 -3.46 11.61 6.02
C ILE A 98 -4.42 12.76 5.69
N CYS A 99 -5.56 12.86 6.38
CA CYS A 99 -6.51 13.95 6.16
C CYS A 99 -5.87 15.32 6.43
N TRP A 100 -5.11 15.46 7.52
CA TRP A 100 -4.39 16.69 7.85
C TRP A 100 -3.32 17.06 6.80
N ARG A 101 -2.53 16.09 6.32
CA ARG A 101 -1.47 16.32 5.32
C ARG A 101 -1.99 16.64 3.92
N VAL A 102 -3.21 16.21 3.61
CA VAL A 102 -3.84 16.36 2.29
C VAL A 102 -4.83 17.53 2.28
N GLY A 103 -5.42 17.89 3.42
CA GLY A 103 -6.40 18.98 3.53
C GLY A 103 -7.80 18.62 3.04
N LEU A 104 -8.15 17.32 3.05
CA LEU A 104 -9.45 16.82 2.59
C LEU A 104 -10.23 16.13 3.72
N ALA A 105 -11.55 16.13 3.59
CA ALA A 105 -12.43 15.39 4.49
C ALA A 105 -12.19 13.87 4.40
N ARG A 106 -12.35 13.15 5.51
CA ARG A 106 -12.10 11.70 5.62
C ARG A 106 -12.80 10.88 4.53
N THR A 107 -14.05 11.18 4.24
CA THR A 107 -14.85 10.50 3.22
C THR A 107 -14.28 10.69 1.82
N ALA A 108 -13.85 11.92 1.49
CA ALA A 108 -13.20 12.23 0.22
C ALA A 108 -11.87 11.48 0.09
N VAL A 109 -11.01 11.54 1.10
CA VAL A 109 -9.71 10.83 1.10
C VAL A 109 -9.90 9.33 0.89
N HIS A 110 -10.87 8.72 1.55
CA HIS A 110 -11.17 7.30 1.36
C HIS A 110 -11.62 6.97 -0.07
N GLN A 111 -12.48 7.80 -0.67
CA GLN A 111 -12.92 7.63 -2.06
C GLN A 111 -11.76 7.76 -3.05
N HIS A 112 -10.90 8.76 -2.83
CA HIS A 112 -9.66 9.00 -3.59
C HIS A 112 -8.72 7.78 -3.51
N TRP A 113 -8.47 7.27 -2.31
CA TRP A 113 -7.69 6.06 -2.10
C TRP A 113 -8.28 4.83 -2.81
N MET A 114 -9.59 4.56 -2.66
CA MET A 114 -10.24 3.45 -3.35
C MET A 114 -10.14 3.59 -4.87
N PHE A 115 -10.44 4.78 -5.39
CA PHE A 115 -10.37 5.08 -6.82
C PHE A 115 -8.96 4.81 -7.37
N SER A 116 -7.94 5.25 -6.64
CA SER A 116 -6.52 5.05 -6.98
C SER A 116 -6.16 3.58 -7.16
N LEU A 117 -6.51 2.74 -6.19
CA LEU A 117 -6.27 1.29 -6.27
C LEU A 117 -7.00 0.67 -7.47
N CYS A 118 -8.21 1.12 -7.76
CA CYS A 118 -8.99 0.65 -8.89
C CYS A 118 -8.38 1.01 -10.25
N VAL A 119 -7.77 2.20 -10.36
CA VAL A 119 -7.08 2.61 -11.59
C VAL A 119 -5.85 1.75 -11.83
N ILE A 120 -5.07 1.49 -10.77
CA ILE A 120 -3.86 0.66 -10.86
C ILE A 120 -4.23 -0.76 -11.28
N THR A 121 -5.21 -1.38 -10.63
CA THR A 121 -5.63 -2.75 -10.98
C THR A 121 -6.13 -2.85 -12.41
N TRP A 122 -6.90 -1.86 -12.86
CA TRP A 122 -7.40 -1.81 -14.23
C TRP A 122 -6.26 -1.80 -15.25
N ARG A 123 -5.23 -0.97 -15.01
CA ARG A 123 -4.04 -0.90 -15.85
C ARG A 123 -3.21 -2.18 -15.81
N LEU A 124 -3.01 -2.76 -14.64
CA LEU A 124 -2.27 -4.02 -14.49
C LEU A 124 -2.96 -5.20 -15.17
N ASN A 125 -4.30 -5.18 -15.25
CA ASN A 125 -5.09 -6.14 -16.00
C ASN A 125 -5.07 -5.89 -17.53
N GLY A 126 -4.21 -5.00 -18.02
CA GLY A 126 -4.04 -4.71 -19.44
C GLY A 126 -5.18 -3.91 -20.08
N ARG A 127 -6.09 -3.35 -19.27
CA ARG A 127 -7.23 -2.58 -19.76
C ARG A 127 -6.88 -1.09 -19.82
N GLN A 128 -7.25 -0.43 -20.90
CA GLN A 128 -7.15 1.03 -20.98
C GLN A 128 -8.30 1.68 -20.20
N LEU A 129 -8.01 2.75 -19.47
CA LEU A 129 -9.03 3.51 -18.74
C LEU A 129 -9.85 4.33 -19.76
N PRO A 130 -11.18 4.17 -19.83
CA PRO A 130 -11.98 4.97 -20.75
C PRO A 130 -11.97 6.44 -20.32
N ARG A 131 -11.67 7.34 -21.28
CA ARG A 131 -11.46 8.77 -21.05
C ARG A 131 -12.62 9.49 -20.35
N ASN A 132 -13.84 8.99 -20.51
CA ASN A 132 -15.08 9.59 -19.98
C ASN A 132 -15.74 8.75 -18.87
N MET A 133 -14.97 7.95 -18.13
CA MET A 133 -15.51 7.12 -17.06
C MET A 133 -15.69 7.91 -15.77
N SER A 134 -16.86 7.85 -15.16
CA SER A 134 -17.09 8.46 -13.84
C SER A 134 -16.33 7.69 -12.76
N LYS A 135 -15.75 8.39 -11.77
CA LYS A 135 -15.02 7.78 -10.64
C LYS A 135 -15.88 6.72 -9.91
N ARG A 136 -17.18 7.01 -9.74
CA ARG A 136 -18.16 6.10 -9.12
C ARG A 136 -18.29 4.77 -9.86
N ARG A 137 -18.42 4.82 -11.20
CA ARG A 137 -18.55 3.62 -12.03
C ARG A 137 -17.31 2.73 -11.99
N LEU A 138 -16.12 3.34 -11.90
CA LEU A 138 -14.87 2.58 -11.74
C LEU A 138 -14.85 1.82 -10.40
N ILE A 139 -15.23 2.51 -9.32
CA ILE A 139 -15.30 1.92 -7.97
C ILE A 139 -16.33 0.79 -7.92
N GLU A 140 -17.50 0.97 -8.54
CA GLU A 140 -18.53 -0.07 -8.63
C GLU A 140 -18.00 -1.31 -9.39
N GLN A 141 -17.39 -1.13 -10.56
CA GLN A 141 -16.89 -2.26 -11.37
C GLN A 141 -15.82 -3.09 -10.66
N THR A 142 -14.92 -2.44 -9.92
CA THR A 142 -13.90 -3.15 -9.14
C THR A 142 -14.46 -3.76 -7.86
N GLN A 143 -15.50 -3.20 -7.26
CA GLN A 143 -16.24 -3.83 -6.16
C GLN A 143 -17.01 -5.07 -6.63
N THR A 144 -17.60 -5.04 -7.83
CA THR A 144 -18.17 -6.25 -8.45
C THR A 144 -17.09 -7.32 -8.68
N SER A 145 -15.87 -6.88 -9.03
CA SER A 145 -14.71 -7.77 -9.21
C SER A 145 -14.18 -8.32 -7.87
N LYS A 146 -14.24 -7.56 -6.77
CA LYS A 146 -13.92 -8.04 -5.41
C LYS A 146 -14.75 -9.27 -5.05
N PHE A 147 -16.00 -9.34 -5.49
CA PHE A 147 -16.88 -10.48 -5.27
C PHE A 147 -16.48 -11.72 -6.08
N GLN A 148 -15.90 -11.54 -7.26
CA GLN A 148 -15.62 -12.64 -8.18
C GLN A 148 -14.41 -13.51 -7.78
N VAL A 149 -13.57 -13.03 -6.85
CA VAL A 149 -12.33 -13.71 -6.43
C VAL A 149 -12.53 -14.45 -5.12
N VAL A 150 -13.24 -13.84 -4.18
CA VAL A 150 -13.63 -14.49 -2.91
C VAL A 150 -14.58 -15.67 -3.18
N VAL A 151 -15.35 -15.62 -4.28
CA VAL A 151 -16.32 -16.67 -4.65
C VAL A 151 -15.69 -17.82 -5.49
N ARG A 152 -14.43 -17.71 -5.95
CA ARG A 152 -13.80 -18.84 -6.67
C ARG A 152 -13.31 -19.90 -5.69
N LYS A 153 -14.17 -20.90 -5.47
CA LYS A 153 -13.83 -22.20 -4.87
C LYS A 153 -12.65 -22.82 -5.65
N PRO A 154 -11.63 -23.42 -4.98
CA PRO A 154 -10.50 -24.05 -5.68
C PRO A 154 -10.89 -25.27 -6.54
N SER A 155 -12.16 -25.69 -6.53
CA SER A 155 -12.65 -26.92 -7.18
C SER A 155 -13.59 -26.70 -8.38
N GLY A 156 -13.65 -25.50 -8.97
CA GLY A 156 -14.34 -25.28 -10.26
C GLY A 156 -15.88 -25.33 -10.25
N GLU A 157 -16.53 -25.42 -9.10
CA GLU A 157 -17.99 -25.35 -8.97
C GLU A 157 -18.47 -23.92 -8.62
N GLN A 158 -19.45 -23.43 -9.38
CA GLN A 158 -20.14 -22.15 -9.12
C GLN A 158 -21.14 -22.32 -7.97
N PHE A 159 -21.15 -21.40 -7.01
CA PHE A 159 -22.21 -21.36 -5.99
C PHE A 159 -23.53 -20.92 -6.62
N SER A 160 -24.63 -21.58 -6.26
CA SER A 160 -25.96 -21.16 -6.72
C SER A 160 -26.32 -19.81 -6.10
N THR A 161 -27.08 -18.98 -6.83
CA THR A 161 -27.44 -17.60 -6.45
C THR A 161 -27.99 -17.48 -5.02
N GLY A 162 -28.67 -18.52 -4.52
CA GLY A 162 -29.19 -18.57 -3.14
C GLY A 162 -28.12 -18.66 -2.05
N GLN A 163 -26.96 -19.26 -2.33
CA GLN A 163 -25.86 -19.39 -1.35
C GLN A 163 -25.04 -18.10 -1.22
N ILE A 164 -25.09 -17.23 -2.23
CA ILE A 164 -24.36 -15.95 -2.26
C ILE A 164 -25.00 -14.94 -1.33
N CYS A 165 -26.34 -14.83 -1.31
CA CYS A 165 -27.07 -13.91 -0.43
C CYS A 165 -26.94 -14.25 1.07
N GLU A 166 -26.84 -15.54 1.42
CA GLU A 166 -26.71 -15.96 2.82
C GLU A 166 -25.30 -15.72 3.39
N LEU A 167 -24.29 -15.69 2.53
CA LEU A 167 -22.90 -15.35 2.89
C LEU A 167 -22.68 -13.83 2.91
N GLU A 168 -23.32 -13.08 2.00
CA GLU A 168 -23.36 -11.62 2.01
C GLU A 168 -23.87 -11.06 3.35
N ALA A 169 -24.93 -11.65 3.92
CA ALA A 169 -25.48 -11.27 5.21
C ALA A 169 -24.57 -11.61 6.42
N LYS A 170 -23.66 -12.58 6.27
CA LYS A 170 -22.72 -13.01 7.32
C LYS A 170 -21.38 -12.24 7.28
N LEU A 171 -21.03 -11.64 6.14
CA LEU A 171 -19.78 -10.89 5.93
C LEU A 171 -19.90 -9.37 6.06
N THR A 172 -21.10 -8.83 6.21
CA THR A 172 -21.34 -7.44 6.64
C THR A 172 -21.50 -7.34 8.16
N PRO A 173 -20.40 -7.49 8.91
CA PRO A 173 -20.22 -6.61 10.06
C PRO A 173 -18.77 -6.14 10.15
N ARG A 174 -18.26 -5.35 9.18
CA ARG A 174 -16.98 -4.64 9.38
C ARG A 174 -16.69 -3.45 8.47
N LEU A 175 -17.73 -2.72 8.03
CA LEU A 175 -17.54 -1.37 7.48
C LEU A 175 -18.01 -0.24 8.41
N ASP A 176 -18.59 -0.56 9.58
CA ASP A 176 -19.00 0.42 10.60
C ASP A 176 -18.20 0.36 11.92
N LEU A 177 -17.06 -0.35 11.96
CA LEU A 177 -16.14 -0.36 13.10
C LEU A 177 -14.80 0.31 12.74
N CYS A 178 -14.87 1.61 12.51
CA CYS A 178 -13.82 2.55 12.91
C CYS A 178 -14.51 3.80 13.49
N ALA A 179 -15.43 3.53 14.42
CA ALA A 179 -15.80 4.44 15.49
C ALA A 179 -14.56 4.72 16.36
N CYS A 180 -14.38 5.99 16.72
CA CYS A 180 -13.84 6.44 18.00
C CYS A 180 -12.58 5.74 18.52
N GLU A 181 -11.39 6.26 18.19
CA GLU A 181 -10.30 6.32 19.17
C GLU A 181 -9.56 7.66 18.98
N ASP A 182 -9.46 8.38 20.09
CA ASP A 182 -9.09 9.80 20.24
C ASP A 182 -7.71 10.19 19.65
#